data_AF-A0A1F8Q0G4-F1
#
_entry.id   AF-A0A1F8Q0G4-F1
#
_cell.length_a   1.000
_cell.length_b   1.000
_cell.length_c   1.000
_cell.angle_alpha   90.00
_cell.angle_beta   90.00
_cell.angle_gamma   90.00
#
_symmetry.space_group_name_H-M   'P 1'
#
loop_
_entity.id
_entity.type
_entity.pdbx_description
1 polymer ?
#
loop_
_entity_poly.entity_id
_entity_poly.type
_entity_poly.pdbx_seq_one_letter_code
_entity_poly.pdbx_strand_id
1 'polypeptide(L)'
;MNQPIDIQKYHHYLQEYVNQAFRHSDGTARGLRDYLESVQVKGLFVRDKVEKQRALADAIQAFTEHRHWPLDIILSHLGVSPPAH
;
A
#
# COMPACT_ATOMS: atom_id res chain seq x y z
N MET A 1 -21.29 -8.61 8.57
CA MET A 1 -20.28 -9.20 9.48
C MET A 1 -19.03 -8.33 9.38
N ASN A 2 -18.72 -7.51 10.38
CA ASN A 2 -17.42 -6.83 10.47
C ASN A 2 -16.41 -7.87 10.93
N GLN A 3 -15.66 -8.48 10.01
CA GLN A 3 -14.50 -9.26 10.40
C GLN A 3 -13.47 -8.30 11.02
N PRO A 4 -12.91 -8.61 12.20
CA PRO A 4 -11.82 -7.84 12.75
C PRO A 4 -10.63 -7.91 11.78
N ILE A 5 -10.08 -6.75 11.43
CA ILE A 5 -8.88 -6.69 10.58
C ILE A 5 -7.74 -7.37 11.33
N ASP A 6 -7.12 -8.35 10.67
CA ASP A 6 -5.86 -8.91 11.14
C ASP A 6 -4.73 -7.91 10.86
N ILE A 7 -4.27 -7.25 11.93
CA ILE A 7 -3.27 -6.17 11.85
C ILE A 7 -1.95 -6.68 11.25
N GLN A 8 -1.55 -7.92 11.55
CA GLN A 8 -0.30 -8.48 11.03
C GLN A 8 -0.38 -8.68 9.52
N LYS A 9 -1.50 -9.24 9.03
CA LYS A 9 -1.74 -9.41 7.60
C LYS A 9 -1.90 -8.07 6.88
N TYR A 10 -2.61 -7.13 7.50
CA TYR A 10 -2.73 -5.76 6.98
C TYR A 10 -1.34 -5.14 6.77
N HIS A 11 -0.47 -5.12 7.78
CA HIS A 11 0.87 -4.57 7.67
C HIS A 11 1.71 -5.32 6.63
N HIS A 12 1.60 -6.66 6.59
CA HIS A 12 2.26 -7.47 5.58
C HIS A 12 1.88 -7.03 4.16
N TYR A 13 0.59 -6.96 3.85
CA TYR A 13 0.12 -6.56 2.52
C TYR A 13 0.44 -5.10 2.20
N LEU A 14 0.38 -4.21 3.19
CA LEU A 14 0.76 -2.81 3.03
C LEU A 14 2.22 -2.70 2.57
N GLN A 15 3.13 -3.39 3.26
CA GLN A 15 4.54 -3.43 2.88
C GLN A 15 4.75 -4.09 1.52
N GLU A 16 4.03 -5.17 1.21
CA GLU A 16 4.11 -5.81 -0.11
C GLU A 16 3.70 -4.87 -1.25
N TYR A 17 2.57 -4.17 -1.12
CA TYR A 17 2.10 -3.25 -2.16
C TYR A 17 3.06 -2.09 -2.37
N VAL A 18 3.57 -1.51 -1.28
CA VAL A 18 4.55 -0.42 -1.34
C VAL A 18 5.84 -0.89 -2.01
N ASN A 19 6.36 -2.06 -1.64
CA ASN A 19 7.56 -2.63 -2.27
C ASN A 19 7.36 -2.91 -3.77
N GLN A 20 6.21 -3.44 -4.15
CA GLN A 20 5.88 -3.63 -5.56
C GLN A 20 5.82 -2.29 -6.29
N ALA A 21 5.18 -1.28 -5.70
CA ALA A 21 5.12 0.04 -6.28
C ALA A 21 6.53 0.61 -6.52
N PHE A 22 7.45 0.48 -5.56
CA PHE A 22 8.85 0.92 -5.75
C PHE A 22 9.56 0.20 -6.90
N ARG A 23 9.32 -1.10 -7.08
CA ARG A 23 9.95 -1.89 -8.16
C ARG A 23 9.39 -1.58 -9.54
N HIS A 24 8.14 -1.12 -9.62
CA HIS A 24 7.41 -0.93 -10.88
C HIS A 24 7.15 0.54 -11.24
N SER A 25 7.62 1.48 -10.41
CA SER A 25 7.50 2.93 -10.64
C SER A 25 8.88 3.59 -10.73
N ASP A 26 8.87 4.88 -11.02
CA ASP A 26 10.04 5.76 -11.00
C ASP A 26 10.51 6.13 -9.58
N GLY A 27 9.88 5.54 -8.54
CA GLY A 27 10.18 5.83 -7.15
C GLY A 27 9.65 7.19 -6.68
N THR A 28 8.83 7.89 -7.46
CA THR A 28 8.17 9.14 -7.02
C THR A 28 6.83 8.86 -6.34
N ALA A 29 6.36 9.78 -5.49
CA ALA A 29 5.05 9.63 -4.85
C ALA A 29 3.91 9.47 -5.87
N ARG A 30 4.03 10.13 -7.03
CA ARG A 30 3.08 10.00 -8.14
C ARG A 30 3.17 8.62 -8.79
N GLY A 31 4.37 8.17 -9.15
CA GLY A 31 4.55 6.86 -9.79
C GLY A 31 4.12 5.70 -8.89
N LEU A 32 4.40 5.81 -7.58
CA LEU A 32 3.94 4.86 -6.57
C LEU A 32 2.42 4.80 -6.52
N ARG A 33 1.75 5.96 -6.43
CA ARG A 33 0.29 6.04 -6.46
C ARG A 33 -0.28 5.44 -7.73
N ASP A 34 0.23 5.83 -8.89
CA ASP A 34 -0.26 5.37 -10.20
C ASP A 34 -0.17 3.84 -10.31
N TYR A 35 0.92 3.24 -9.80
CA TYR A 35 1.03 1.79 -9.70
C TYR A 35 -0.02 1.19 -8.74
N LEU A 36 -0.15 1.73 -7.53
CA LEU A 36 -1.10 1.22 -6.53
C LEU A 36 -2.55 1.28 -7.04
N GLU A 37 -2.94 2.34 -7.74
CA GLU A 37 -4.27 2.47 -8.36
C GLU A 37 -4.50 1.42 -9.46
N SER A 38 -3.43 0.94 -10.12
CA SER A 38 -3.53 -0.12 -11.13
C SER A 38 -3.74 -1.52 -10.53
N VAL A 39 -3.41 -1.71 -9.23
CA VAL A 39 -3.54 -3.01 -8.56
C VAL A 39 -5.01 -3.37 -8.35
N GLN A 40 -5.39 -4.58 -8.76
CA GLN A 40 -6.75 -5.07 -8.64
C GLN A 40 -6.86 -6.21 -7.63
N VAL A 41 -7.50 -5.97 -6.49
CA VAL A 41 -7.88 -7.02 -5.53
C VAL A 41 -9.21 -7.64 -5.95
N LYS A 42 -9.19 -8.52 -6.96
CA LYS A 42 -10.39 -9.14 -7.56
C LYS A 42 -10.45 -10.66 -7.36
N GLY A 43 -11.67 -11.16 -7.13
CA GLY A 43 -11.99 -12.59 -6.98
C GLY A 43 -12.86 -12.89 -5.75
N LEU A 44 -13.71 -13.92 -5.86
CA LEU A 44 -14.55 -14.41 -4.75
C LEU A 44 -13.74 -15.22 -3.71
N PHE A 45 -12.60 -15.77 -4.11
CA PHE A 45 -11.71 -16.60 -3.27
C PHE A 45 -10.39 -15.90 -2.93
N VAL A 46 -10.34 -14.56 -3.01
CA VAL A 46 -9.14 -13.84 -2.57
C VAL A 46 -9.01 -14.01 -1.06
N ARG A 47 -7.98 -14.73 -0.64
CA ARG A 47 -7.61 -14.86 0.76
C ARG A 47 -7.25 -13.48 1.32
N ASP A 48 -7.73 -13.20 2.54
CA ASP A 48 -7.50 -11.94 3.27
C ASP A 48 -7.88 -10.70 2.45
N LYS A 49 -9.00 -10.81 1.71
CA LYS A 49 -9.47 -9.76 0.80
C LYS A 49 -9.68 -8.43 1.52
N VAL A 50 -10.19 -8.45 2.74
CA VAL A 50 -10.46 -7.25 3.53
C VAL A 50 -9.16 -6.53 3.86
N GLU A 51 -8.17 -7.25 4.36
CA GLU A 51 -6.85 -6.72 4.70
C GLU A 51 -6.14 -6.17 3.46
N LYS A 52 -6.18 -6.90 2.35
CA LYS A 52 -5.62 -6.46 1.06
C LYS A 52 -6.27 -5.19 0.54
N GLN A 53 -7.59 -5.12 0.55
CA GLN A 53 -8.31 -3.93 0.10
C GLN A 53 -8.03 -2.73 0.99
N ARG A 54 -7.99 -2.94 2.31
CA ARG A 54 -7.70 -1.87 3.26
C ARG A 54 -6.26 -1.36 3.11
N ALA A 55 -5.28 -2.27 3.08
CA ALA A 55 -3.89 -1.92 2.89
C ALA A 55 -3.65 -1.14 1.58
N LEU A 56 -4.29 -1.58 0.48
CA LEU A 56 -4.18 -0.88 -0.80
C LEU A 56 -4.82 0.50 -0.76
N ALA A 57 -6.02 0.62 -0.18
CA ALA A 57 -6.72 1.90 -0.07
C ALA A 57 -5.95 2.89 0.80
N ASP A 58 -5.47 2.47 1.97
CA ASP A 58 -4.72 3.32 2.90
C ASP A 58 -3.38 3.76 2.27
N ALA A 59 -2.70 2.89 1.52
CA ALA A 59 -1.50 3.27 0.75
C ALA A 59 -1.83 4.33 -0.32
N ILE A 60 -2.84 4.10 -1.17
CA ILE A 60 -3.25 5.06 -2.20
C ILE A 60 -3.59 6.41 -1.58
N GLN A 61 -4.35 6.40 -0.48
CA GLN A 61 -4.74 7.63 0.21
C GLN A 61 -3.51 8.38 0.74
N ALA A 62 -2.57 7.70 1.40
CA ALA A 62 -1.37 8.33 1.93
C ALA A 62 -0.52 8.99 0.83
N PHE A 63 -0.30 8.32 -0.30
CA PHE A 63 0.42 8.90 -1.44
C PHE A 63 -0.37 9.99 -2.17
N THR A 64 -1.70 10.03 -2.02
CA THR A 64 -2.57 11.06 -2.59
C THR A 64 -2.58 12.33 -1.73
N GLU A 65 -2.85 12.19 -0.43
CA GLU A 65 -2.94 13.30 0.52
C GLU A 65 -1.57 13.94 0.78
N HIS A 66 -0.54 13.11 0.90
CA HIS A 66 0.81 13.55 1.25
C HIS A 66 1.75 13.61 0.03
N ARG A 67 1.23 13.78 -1.19
CA ARG A 67 2.03 13.86 -2.44
C ARG A 67 3.16 14.90 -2.44
N HIS A 68 3.09 15.87 -1.53
CA HIS A 68 4.04 16.97 -1.37
C HIS A 68 5.09 16.71 -0.29
N TRP A 69 4.93 15.63 0.49
CA TRP A 69 5.88 15.24 1.52
C TRP A 69 7.03 14.40 0.94
N PRO A 70 8.20 14.41 1.60
CA PRO A 70 9.24 13.44 1.31
C PRO A 70 8.72 12.01 1.48
N LEU A 71 9.16 11.10 0.62
CA LEU A 71 8.70 9.71 0.63
C LEU A 71 8.93 9.02 1.96
N ASP A 72 10.09 9.23 2.58
CA ASP A 72 10.41 8.65 3.89
C ASP A 72 9.39 9.02 4.97
N ILE A 73 8.78 10.21 4.89
CA ILE A 73 7.72 10.62 5.81
C ILE A 73 6.42 9.88 5.52
N ILE A 74 6.04 9.73 4.25
CA ILE A 74 4.84 8.98 3.85
C ILE A 74 4.97 7.51 4.27
N LEU A 75 6.15 6.91 4.06
CA LEU A 75 6.44 5.53 4.46
C LEU A 75 6.42 5.35 5.97
N SER A 76 7.03 6.29 6.71
CA SER A 76 6.97 6.31 8.18
C SER A 76 5.54 6.45 8.70
N HIS A 77 4.71 7.27 8.04
CA HIS A 77 3.30 7.43 8.39
C HIS A 77 2.50 6.13 8.18
N LEU A 78 2.78 5.42 7.08
CA LEU A 78 2.22 4.10 6.79
C LEU A 78 2.81 2.98 7.69
N GLY A 79 3.87 3.25 8.44
CA GLY A 79 4.56 2.24 9.25
C GLY A 79 5.26 1.17 8.40
N VAL A 80 5.68 1.53 7.17
CA VAL A 80 6.40 0.64 6.26
C VAL A 80 7.82 1.14 6.04
N SER A 81 8.74 0.21 5.82
CA SER A 81 10.11 0.55 5.45
C SER A 81 10.26 0.57 3.93
N PRO A 82 11.10 1.48 3.37
CA PRO A 82 11.47 1.41 1.97
C PRO A 82 12.17 0.06 1.70
N PRO A 83 12.05 -0.48 0.48
CA PRO A 83 12.78 -1.70 0.13
C PRO A 83 14.29 -1.46 0.28
N ALA A 84 14.97 -2.38 0.96
CA ALA A 84 16.43 -2.35 1.04
C ALA A 84 17.01 -2.45 -0.38
N HIS A 85 17.85 -1.48 -0.74
CA HIS A 85 18.60 -1.44 -1.99
C HIS A 85 19.57 -2.63 -2.12
#